data_AF-A0A496THG6-F1
#
_entry.id   AF-A0A496THG6-F1
#
_cell.length_a   1.000
_cell.length_b   1.000
_cell.length_c   1.000
_cell.angle_alpha   90.00
_cell.angle_beta   90.00
_cell.angle_gamma   90.00
#
_symmetry.space_group_name_H-M   'P 1'
#
loop_
_entity.id
_entity.type
_entity.pdbx_description
1 polymer ?
#
loop_
_entity_poly.entity_id
_entity_poly.type
_entity_poly.pdbx_seq_one_letter_code
_entity_poly.pdbx_strand_id
1 'polypeptide(L)'
;MNKYSLDELIKKSGVEDKFALTRLAIRRVRELVKEKDKRVLLNSTKLTTCVLNELQEGKIKNSTSNEARQTNLPAEEPNNKQKAES
;
A
#
# COMPACT_ATOMS: atom_id res chain seq x y z
N MET A 1 21.68 -8.96 -16.82
CA MET A 1 21.61 -8.70 -15.36
C MET A 1 20.15 -8.88 -14.95
N ASN A 2 19.84 -9.88 -14.11
CA ASN A 2 18.48 -10.00 -13.58
C ASN A 2 18.22 -8.80 -12.66
N LYS A 3 17.20 -8.01 -12.99
CA LYS A 3 16.90 -6.74 -12.30
C LYS A 3 16.43 -6.93 -10.85
N TYR A 4 15.99 -8.14 -10.51
CA TYR A 4 15.43 -8.51 -9.22
C TYR A 4 16.19 -9.69 -8.63
N SER A 5 16.69 -9.54 -7.40
CA SER A 5 17.24 -10.62 -6.59
C SER A 5 16.18 -11.13 -5.62
N LEU A 6 15.92 -12.44 -5.61
CA LEU A 6 14.91 -13.04 -4.73
C LEU A 6 15.22 -12.75 -3.25
N ASP A 7 16.48 -12.89 -2.84
CA ASP A 7 16.91 -12.67 -1.47
C ASP A 7 16.72 -11.21 -1.05
N GLU A 8 16.99 -10.25 -1.94
CA GLU A 8 16.72 -8.84 -1.67
C GLU A 8 15.23 -8.55 -1.50
N LEU A 9 14.37 -9.15 -2.33
CA LEU A 9 12.92 -8.95 -2.23
C LEU A 9 12.37 -9.54 -0.93
N ILE A 10 12.84 -10.72 -0.52
CA ILE A 10 12.49 -11.33 0.76
C ILE A 10 12.92 -10.41 1.91
N LYS A 11 14.18 -9.96 1.91
CA LYS A 11 14.72 -9.05 2.93
C LYS A 11 13.93 -7.74 3.04
N LYS A 12 13.60 -7.10 1.90
CA LYS A 12 12.92 -5.79 1.88
C LYS A 12 11.44 -5.87 2.25
N SER A 13 10.78 -6.97 1.90
CA SER A 13 9.35 -7.17 2.21
C SER A 13 9.09 -7.68 3.63
N GLY A 14 10.13 -8.19 4.31
CA GLY A 14 10.03 -8.70 5.67
C GLY A 14 9.23 -10.00 5.77
N VAL A 15 9.21 -10.79 4.71
CA VAL A 15 8.59 -12.11 4.67
C VAL A 15 9.61 -13.20 4.97
N GLU A 16 9.13 -14.34 5.45
CA GLU A 16 9.98 -15.46 5.87
C GLU A 16 10.53 -16.26 4.69
N ASP A 17 9.77 -16.39 3.60
CA ASP A 17 10.14 -17.23 2.46
C ASP A 17 9.56 -16.75 1.11
N LYS A 18 9.99 -17.41 0.03
CA LYS A 18 9.54 -17.14 -1.34
C LYS A 18 8.04 -17.37 -1.57
N PHE A 19 7.41 -18.25 -0.79
CA PHE A 19 5.99 -18.54 -0.91
C PHE A 19 5.16 -17.43 -0.25
N ALA A 20 5.59 -16.94 0.91
CA ALA A 20 5.06 -15.75 1.58
C ALA A 20 5.23 -14.50 0.70
N LEU A 21 6.39 -14.35 0.05
CA LEU A 21 6.61 -13.30 -0.95
C LEU A 21 5.60 -13.38 -2.10
N THR A 22 5.36 -14.59 -2.61
CA THR A 22 4.40 -14.84 -3.71
C THR A 22 2.97 -14.48 -3.28
N ARG A 23 2.55 -14.91 -2.07
CA ARG A 23 1.23 -14.55 -1.52
C ARG A 23 1.07 -13.03 -1.34
N LEU A 24 2.11 -12.36 -0.86
CA LEU A 24 2.14 -10.90 -0.70
C LEU A 24 2.03 -10.18 -2.04
N ALA A 25 2.76 -10.64 -3.06
CA ALA A 25 2.69 -10.10 -4.41
C ALA A 25 1.30 -10.28 -5.03
N ILE A 26 0.70 -11.49 -4.92
CA ILE A 26 -0.66 -11.76 -5.41
C ILE A 26 -1.69 -10.86 -4.72
N ARG A 27 -1.57 -10.68 -3.39
CA ARG A 27 -2.46 -9.78 -2.62
C ARG A 27 -2.38 -8.36 -3.18
N ARG A 28 -1.17 -7.85 -3.41
CA ARG A 28 -0.97 -6.51 -3.96
C ARG A 28 -1.49 -6.37 -5.39
N VAL A 29 -1.28 -7.36 -6.24
CA VAL A 29 -1.85 -7.37 -7.60
C VAL A 29 -3.38 -7.24 -7.54
N ARG A 30 -4.05 -7.97 -6.64
CA ARG A 30 -5.51 -7.88 -6.49
C ARG A 30 -5.98 -6.48 -6.04
N GLU A 31 -5.25 -5.82 -5.16
CA GLU A 31 -5.52 -4.43 -4.76
C GLU A 31 -5.39 -3.49 -5.96
N LEU A 32 -4.31 -3.63 -6.73
CA LEU A 32 -4.08 -2.83 -7.93
C LEU A 32 -5.15 -3.08 -9.01
N VAL A 33 -5.64 -4.31 -9.18
CA VAL A 33 -6.77 -4.59 -10.09
C VAL A 33 -8.02 -3.82 -9.65
N LYS A 34 -8.38 -3.90 -8.36
CA LYS A 34 -9.53 -3.15 -7.81
C LYS A 34 -9.39 -1.64 -7.95
N GLU A 35 -8.16 -1.10 -7.88
CA GLU A 35 -7.87 0.30 -8.11
C GLU A 35 -7.85 0.67 -9.61
N LYS A 36 -7.34 -0.21 -10.48
CA LYS A 36 -7.29 0.01 -11.93
C LYS A 36 -8.66 -0.13 -12.58
N ASP A 37 -9.57 -0.96 -12.06
CA ASP A 37 -10.99 -0.95 -12.46
C ASP A 37 -11.64 0.42 -12.23
N LYS A 38 -11.09 1.23 -11.31
CA LYS A 38 -11.50 2.63 -11.11
C LYS A 38 -10.73 3.63 -11.99
N ARG A 39 -9.60 3.22 -12.60
CA ARG A 39 -8.64 4.06 -13.33
C ARG A 39 -8.29 3.50 -14.72
N VAL A 40 -9.22 2.77 -15.35
CA VAL A 40 -9.01 1.85 -16.51
C VAL A 40 -8.29 2.50 -17.70
N LEU A 41 -8.21 3.82 -17.79
CA LEU A 41 -7.68 4.51 -18.97
C LEU A 41 -6.17 4.85 -18.96
N LEU A 42 -5.43 4.71 -17.85
CA LEU A 42 -4.20 5.51 -17.68
C LEU A 42 -2.83 4.83 -17.79
N ASN A 43 -2.67 3.49 -17.77
CA ASN A 43 -1.30 2.91 -17.72
C ASN A 43 -1.12 1.53 -18.39
N SER A 44 -0.24 1.49 -19.39
CA SER A 44 0.19 0.32 -20.20
C SER A 44 1.15 -0.64 -19.48
N THR A 45 1.69 -0.25 -18.31
CA THR A 45 2.62 -1.08 -17.54
C THR A 45 1.90 -2.31 -16.94
N LYS A 46 2.50 -3.49 -17.10
CA LYS A 46 2.02 -4.74 -16.51
C LYS A 46 2.00 -4.63 -14.98
N LEU A 47 0.90 -5.05 -14.36
CA LEU A 47 0.71 -5.01 -12.90
C LEU A 47 1.83 -5.71 -12.13
N THR A 48 2.29 -6.84 -12.64
CA THR A 48 3.38 -7.62 -12.04
C THR A 48 4.69 -6.83 -11.97
N THR A 49 4.99 -6.02 -13.00
CA THR A 49 6.16 -5.14 -12.99
C THR A 49 6.03 -4.03 -11.94
N CYS A 50 4.84 -3.43 -11.80
CA CYS A 50 4.59 -2.46 -10.73
C CYS A 50 4.83 -3.06 -9.36
N VAL A 51 4.28 -4.25 -9.09
CA VAL A 51 4.44 -4.93 -7.80
C VAL A 51 5.89 -5.30 -7.51
N LEU A 52 6.64 -5.78 -8.49
CA LEU A 52 8.06 -6.10 -8.31
C LEU A 52 8.90 -4.85 -8.01
N ASN A 53 8.61 -3.72 -8.67
CA ASN A 53 9.26 -2.45 -8.35
C ASN A 53 8.90 -1.97 -6.94
N GLU A 54 7.62 -2.01 -6.56
CA GLU A 54 7.18 -1.66 -5.21
C GLU A 54 7.83 -2.54 -4.12
N LEU A 55 8.03 -3.84 -4.38
CA LEU A 55 8.76 -4.75 -3.49
C LEU A 55 10.25 -4.39 -3.41
N GLN A 56 10.88 -4.09 -4.54
CA GLN A 56 12.29 -3.67 -4.59
C GLN A 56 12.53 -2.33 -3.89
N GLU A 57 11.53 -1.44 -3.88
CA GLU A 57 11.55 -0.17 -3.17
C GLU A 57 11.17 -0.33 -1.68
N GLY A 58 10.73 -1.51 -1.24
CA GLY A 58 10.33 -1.78 0.15
C GLY A 58 8.98 -1.14 0.55
N LYS A 59 8.16 -0.76 -0.43
CA LYS A 59 6.83 -0.15 -0.23
C LYS A 59 5.77 -1.15 0.21
N ILE A 60 5.92 -2.41 -0.17
CA ILE A 60 5.02 -3.50 0.22
C ILE A 60 5.70 -4.33 1.31
N LYS A 61 5.09 -4.37 2.48
CA LYS A 61 5.56 -5.14 3.64
C LYS A 61 4.51 -6.14 4.10
N ASN A 62 4.95 -7.22 4.73
CA ASN A 62 4.04 -8.14 5.40
C ASN A 62 3.37 -7.43 6.58
N SER A 63 2.09 -7.12 6.42
CA SER A 63 1.29 -6.42 7.43
C SER A 63 0.84 -7.41 8.51
N THR A 64 1.76 -7.84 9.36
CA THR A 64 1.45 -8.26 10.74
C THR A 64 1.57 -7.08 11.71
N SER A 65 2.26 -6.00 11.31
CA SER A 65 2.24 -4.71 12.00
C SER A 65 1.23 -3.78 11.34
N ASN A 66 0.01 -3.75 11.89
CA ASN A 66 -0.86 -2.59 11.77
C ASN A 66 -0.22 -1.41 12.52
N GLU A 67 0.74 -0.70 11.93
CA GLU A 67 0.98 0.68 12.32
C GLU A 67 0.21 1.59 11.37
N ALA A 68 -1.01 1.87 11.84
CA ALA A 68 -1.79 3.07 11.64
C ALA A 68 -1.40 3.95 10.45
N ARG A 69 -2.21 3.84 9.40
CA ARG A 69 -2.66 5.03 8.66
C ARG A 69 -3.30 6.01 9.66
N GLN A 70 -2.55 6.97 10.19
CA GLN A 70 -3.12 8.22 10.72
C GLN A 70 -3.45 9.11 9.51
N THR A 71 -4.71 9.12 9.05
CA THR A 71 -5.79 10.06 9.42
C THR A 71 -5.45 11.52 9.11
N ASN A 72 -5.68 11.93 7.86
CA ASN A 72 -6.04 13.33 7.57
C ASN A 72 -7.55 13.47 7.88
N LEU A 73 -7.88 13.94 9.09
CA LEU A 73 -9.22 14.45 9.41
C LEU A 73 -9.21 15.97 9.15
N PRO A 74 -10.20 16.55 8.46
CA PRO A 74 -10.34 18.00 8.38
C PRO A 74 -10.69 18.53 9.77
N ALA A 75 -10.02 19.60 10.19
CA ALA A 75 -10.34 20.31 11.41
C ALA A 75 -11.74 20.92 11.29
N GLU A 76 -12.72 20.34 11.98
CA GLU A 76 -14.00 20.98 12.23
C GLU A 76 -13.80 22.09 13.28
N GLU A 77 -14.20 23.30 12.92
CA GLU A 77 -14.21 24.50 13.77
C GLU A 77 -15.08 24.28 15.02
N PRO A 78 -14.62 24.67 16.23
CA PRO A 78 -15.49 24.72 17.39
C PRO A 78 -16.41 25.95 17.33
N ASN A 79 -17.65 25.73 16.94
CA ASN A 79 -18.77 26.67 17.04
C ASN A 79 -19.17 26.88 18.52
N ASN A 80 -18.65 27.93 19.16
CA ASN A 80 -18.99 28.28 20.54
C ASN A 80 -20.30 29.11 20.57
N LYS A 81 -21.44 28.45 20.75
CA LYS A 81 -22.69 29.10 21.20
C LYS A 81 -22.67 29.19 22.73
N GLN A 82 -22.27 30.33 23.28
CA GLN A 82 -22.64 30.71 24.64
C GLN A 82 -23.92 31.53 24.63
N LYS A 83 -24.79 31.09 25.53
CA LYS A 83 -26.21 31.37 25.68
C LYS A 83 -26.43 32.76 26.29
N ALA A 84 -27.41 33.48 25.75
CA ALA A 84 -27.86 34.78 26.19
C ALA A 84 -28.30 34.82 27.66
N GLU A 85 -27.84 35.86 28.34
CA GLU A 85 -28.54 36.81 29.22
C GLU A 85 -29.66 36.28 30.13
N SER A 86 -29.49 36.52 31.44
CA SER A 86 -30.55 36.58 32.46
C SER A 86 -31.02 38.01 32.65
#